data_AF-A0A961S017-F1
#
_entry.id   AF-A0A961S017-F1
#
_cell.length_a   1.000
_cell.length_b   1.000
_cell.length_c   1.000
_cell.angle_alpha   90.00
_cell.angle_beta   90.00
_cell.angle_gamma   90.00
#
_symmetry.space_group_name_H-M   'P 1'
#
loop_
_entity.id
_entity.type
_entity.pdbx_description
1 polymer ?
#
loop_
_entity_poly.entity_id
_entity_poly.type
_entity_poly.pdbx_seq_one_letter_code
_entity_poly.pdbx_strand_id
1 'polypeptide(L)'
;MINDIYNKKILAFAADIPLLQRLGAPDATAVAHSKLCGSKVTVDLNMKDGVVTGFGHDVKACALGQASSSIMARHVVGSTAE
;
A
#
# COMPACT_ATOMS: atom_id res chain seq x y z
N MET A 1 -24.39 -7.35 -5.67
CA MET A 1 -23.10 -7.72 -6.31
C MET A 1 -22.14 -6.54 -6.43
N ILE A 2 -22.45 -5.47 -7.18
CA ILE A 2 -21.54 -4.30 -7.29
C ILE A 2 -21.34 -3.58 -5.95
N ASN A 3 -22.41 -3.41 -5.18
CA ASN A 3 -22.38 -2.79 -3.85
C ASN A 3 -21.71 -3.69 -2.79
N ASP A 4 -21.55 -4.98 -3.05
CA ASP A 4 -20.87 -5.90 -2.14
C ASP A 4 -19.34 -5.73 -2.29
N ILE A 5 -18.88 -5.54 -3.53
CA ILE A 5 -17.47 -5.27 -3.85
C ILE A 5 -17.10 -3.83 -3.50
N TYR A 6 -17.86 -2.84 -3.99
CA TYR A 6 -17.66 -1.42 -3.68
C TYR A 6 -18.51 -0.97 -2.50
N ASN A 7 -18.43 -1.74 -1.42
CA ASN A 7 -19.10 -1.40 -0.18
C ASN A 7 -18.45 -0.18 0.48
N LYS A 8 -19.16 0.40 1.47
CA LYS A 8 -18.71 1.59 2.18
C LYS A 8 -17.31 1.46 2.78
N LYS A 9 -16.91 0.28 3.26
CA LYS A 9 -15.59 0.07 3.86
C LYS A 9 -14.48 0.16 2.82
N ILE A 10 -14.65 -0.49 1.67
CA ILE A 10 -13.68 -0.43 0.56
C ILE A 10 -13.49 1.00 0.07
N LEU A 11 -14.60 1.72 -0.16
CA LEU A 11 -14.53 3.10 -0.60
C LEU A 11 -13.89 4.02 0.46
N ALA A 12 -14.16 3.80 1.74
CA ALA A 12 -13.51 4.53 2.83
C ALA A 12 -11.99 4.29 2.86
N PHE A 13 -11.55 3.03 2.71
CA PHE A 13 -10.11 2.74 2.64
C PHE A 13 -9.45 3.36 1.41
N ALA A 14 -10.11 3.32 0.25
CA ALA A 14 -9.57 3.92 -0.96
C ALA A 14 -9.44 5.45 -0.87
N ALA A 15 -10.33 6.12 -0.11
CA ALA A 15 -10.34 7.57 0.06
C ALA A 15 -9.31 8.09 1.07
N ASP A 16 -8.93 7.28 2.06
CA ASP A 16 -8.01 7.65 3.14
C ASP A 16 -6.83 6.67 3.17
N ILE A 17 -5.82 6.91 2.33
CA ILE A 17 -4.61 6.06 2.27
C ILE A 17 -3.49 6.75 3.08
N PRO A 18 -3.01 6.16 4.18
CA PRO A 18 -1.88 6.72 4.92
C PRO A 18 -0.55 6.39 4.25
N LEU A 19 0.53 7.09 4.65
CA LEU A 19 1.92 6.83 4.23
C LEU A 19 2.16 6.93 2.70
N LEU A 20 1.43 7.83 2.01
CA LEU A 20 1.55 8.11 0.58
C LEU A 20 2.86 8.81 0.16
N GLN A 21 3.74 9.11 1.11
CA GLN A 21 5.02 9.75 0.86
C GLN A 21 6.12 8.70 0.75
N ARG A 22 6.95 8.81 -0.28
CA ARG A 22 8.17 8.02 -0.45
C ARG A 22 9.14 8.31 0.71
N LEU A 23 9.92 7.31 1.14
CA LEU A 23 10.94 7.51 2.17
C LEU A 23 12.15 8.24 1.59
N GLY A 24 12.81 9.06 2.42
CA GLY A 24 14.01 9.81 1.99
C GLY A 24 15.26 8.94 1.84
N ALA A 25 15.38 7.90 2.68
CA ALA A 25 16.48 6.93 2.65
C ALA A 25 15.90 5.53 2.90
N PRO A 26 15.26 4.92 1.88
CA PRO A 26 14.73 3.57 2.01
C PRO A 26 15.86 2.53 2.00
N ASP A 27 15.74 1.47 2.81
CA ASP A 27 16.63 0.31 2.70
C ASP A 27 16.38 -0.42 1.37
N ALA A 28 15.11 -0.49 0.94
CA ALA A 28 14.72 -1.05 -0.34
C ALA A 28 13.50 -0.34 -0.95
N THR A 29 13.46 -0.32 -2.28
CA THR A 29 12.30 0.11 -3.07
C THR A 29 11.88 -1.01 -4.03
N ALA A 30 10.58 -1.28 -4.11
CA ALA A 30 9.99 -2.20 -5.08
C ALA A 30 8.87 -1.54 -5.89
N VAL A 31 8.73 -1.92 -7.16
CA VAL A 31 7.68 -1.42 -8.06
C VAL A 31 6.93 -2.60 -8.66
N ALA A 32 5.61 -2.61 -8.52
CA ALA A 32 4.72 -3.57 -9.16
C ALA A 32 3.81 -2.86 -10.17
N HIS A 33 3.65 -3.46 -11.36
CA HIS A 33 2.80 -2.95 -12.43
C HIS A 33 1.86 -4.06 -12.94
N SER A 34 0.56 -3.83 -12.81
CA SER A 34 -0.47 -4.68 -13.43
C SER A 34 -0.74 -4.21 -14.85
N LYS A 35 -0.22 -4.94 -15.84
CA LYS A 35 -0.37 -4.63 -17.27
C LYS A 35 -1.83 -4.68 -17.75
N LEU A 36 -2.69 -5.42 -17.06
CA LEU A 36 -4.10 -5.59 -17.45
C LEU A 36 -4.94 -4.33 -17.21
N CYS A 37 -4.68 -3.60 -16.13
CA CYS A 37 -5.45 -2.43 -15.73
C CYS A 37 -4.60 -1.15 -15.63
N GLY A 38 -3.32 -1.21 -15.97
CA GLY A 38 -2.38 -0.09 -15.91
C GLY A 38 -2.03 0.37 -14.49
N SER A 39 -2.43 -0.37 -13.45
CA SER A 39 -2.16 0.02 -12.06
C SER A 39 -0.68 -0.16 -11.72
N LYS A 40 -0.09 0.84 -11.08
CA LYS A 40 1.31 0.85 -10.63
C LYS A 40 1.39 1.22 -9.16
N VAL A 41 2.12 0.43 -8.38
CA VAL A 41 2.39 0.71 -6.97
C VAL A 41 3.90 0.67 -6.76
N THR A 42 4.43 1.70 -6.11
CA THR A 42 5.84 1.75 -5.68
C THR A 42 5.87 1.75 -4.16
N VAL A 43 6.66 0.88 -3.56
CA VAL A 43 6.81 0.75 -2.11
C VAL A 43 8.26 0.97 -1.72
N ASP A 44 8.46 1.72 -0.65
CA ASP A 44 9.70 1.88 0.08
C ASP A 44 9.57 1.19 1.44
N LEU A 45 10.63 0.51 1.87
CA LEU A 45 10.66 -0.25 3.12
C LEU A 45 11.98 0.00 3.86
N ASN A 46 11.89 0.22 5.16
CA ASN A 46 13.02 0.10 6.09
C ASN A 46 12.78 -1.05 7.04
N MET A 47 13.81 -1.86 7.29
CA MET A 47 13.72 -2.99 8.20
C MET A 47 14.89 -3.00 9.17
N LYS A 48 14.61 -3.43 10.39
CA LYS A 48 15.62 -3.66 11.42
C LYS A 48 15.26 -4.91 12.19
N ASP A 49 16.23 -5.81 12.35
CA ASP A 49 16.09 -7.05 13.10
C ASP A 49 14.85 -7.87 12.69
N GLY A 50 14.56 -7.91 11.38
CA GLY A 50 13.40 -8.64 10.81
C GLY A 50 12.06 -7.92 10.91
N VAL A 51 12.01 -6.72 11.50
CA VAL A 51 10.79 -5.93 11.70
C VAL A 51 10.79 -4.71 10.78
N VAL A 52 9.64 -4.39 10.18
CA VAL A 52 9.47 -3.17 9.38
C VAL A 52 9.46 -1.95 10.31
N THR A 53 10.38 -1.02 10.08
CA THR A 53 10.51 0.22 10.87
C THR A 53 10.10 1.47 10.10
N GLY A 54 10.00 1.40 8.78
CA GLY A 54 9.55 2.49 7.93
C GLY A 54 8.86 1.95 6.68
N PHE A 55 7.83 2.66 6.25
CA PHE A 55 7.07 2.34 5.05
C PHE A 55 6.60 3.62 4.37
N GLY A 56 6.70 3.67 3.06
CA GLY A 56 6.16 4.73 2.23
C GLY A 56 5.77 4.19 0.86
N HIS A 57 4.70 4.69 0.24
CA HIS A 57 4.31 4.20 -1.08
C HIS A 57 3.69 5.26 -2.00
N ASP A 58 3.86 5.08 -3.32
CA ASP A 58 3.13 5.83 -4.35
C ASP A 58 2.15 4.87 -5.03
N VAL A 59 0.86 5.17 -4.93
CA VAL A 59 -0.22 4.28 -5.36
C VAL A 59 -1.00 4.90 -6.52
N LYS A 60 -0.81 4.34 -7.71
CA LYS A 60 -1.58 4.66 -8.92
C LYS A 60 -2.39 3.44 -9.34
N ALA A 61 -3.51 3.19 -8.66
CA ALA A 61 -4.33 2.00 -8.88
C ALA A 61 -5.83 2.30 -8.84
N CYS A 62 -6.66 1.35 -9.25
CA CYS A 62 -8.11 1.44 -9.09
C CYS A 62 -8.53 1.42 -7.60
N ALA A 63 -9.80 1.68 -7.30
CA ALA A 63 -10.30 1.76 -5.93
C ALA A 63 -10.01 0.50 -5.07
N LEU A 64 -10.03 -0.70 -5.67
CA LEU A 64 -9.64 -1.92 -4.94
C LEU A 64 -8.14 -1.98 -4.64
N GLY A 65 -7.28 -1.54 -5.58
CA GLY A 65 -5.84 -1.45 -5.36
C GLY A 65 -5.48 -0.37 -4.34
N GLN A 66 -6.20 0.75 -4.35
CA GLN A 66 -6.11 1.81 -3.35
C GLN A 66 -6.52 1.31 -1.96
N ALA A 67 -7.68 0.66 -1.85
CA ALA A 67 -8.15 0.09 -0.58
C ALA A 67 -7.19 -0.96 -0.01
N SER A 68 -6.67 -1.87 -0.85
CA SER A 68 -5.67 -2.86 -0.44
C SER A 68 -4.38 -2.19 0.07
N SER A 69 -3.87 -1.20 -0.67
CA SER A 69 -2.67 -0.45 -0.28
C SER A 69 -2.88 0.30 1.04
N SER A 70 -4.07 0.85 1.24
CA SER A 70 -4.50 1.55 2.45
C SER A 70 -4.52 0.65 3.68
N ILE A 71 -4.96 -0.61 3.52
CA ILE A 71 -4.91 -1.60 4.60
C ILE A 71 -3.46 -1.96 4.92
N MET A 72 -2.63 -2.22 3.91
CA MET A 72 -1.20 -2.50 4.10
C MET A 72 -0.51 -1.39 4.91
N ALA A 73 -0.66 -0.13 4.48
CA ALA A 73 -0.01 1.01 5.13
C ALA A 73 -0.41 1.21 6.61
N ARG A 74 -1.59 0.74 7.03
CA ARG A 74 -2.02 0.81 8.44
C ARG A 74 -1.40 -0.26 9.33
N HIS A 75 -0.93 -1.36 8.77
CA HIS A 75 -0.57 -2.56 9.53
C HIS A 75 0.90 -3.00 9.36
N VAL A 76 1.58 -2.52 8.32
CA VAL A 76 2.92 -3.01 7.96
C VAL A 76 4.02 -2.56 8.91
N VAL A 77 3.98 -1.32 9.42
CA VAL A 77 5.03 -0.85 10.35
C VAL A 77 4.88 -1.59 11.68
N GLY A 78 5.96 -2.25 12.11
CA GLY A 78 5.99 -3.13 13.28
C GLY A 78 5.68 -4.60 12.96
N SER A 79 5.35 -4.96 11.71
CA SER A 79 5.21 -6.37 11.32
C SER A 79 6.56 -7.02 11.05
N THR A 80 6.59 -8.35 11.14
CA THR A 80 7.70 -9.21 10.73
C THR A 80 7.62 -9.54 9.24
N ALA A 81 8.66 -10.21 8.72
CA ALA A 81 8.65 -10.75 7.36
C ALA A 81 7.81 -12.04 7.22
N GLU A 82 7.66 -12.82 8.31
CA GLU A 82 6.75 -13.98 8.38
C GLU A 82 5.28 -13.61 8.58
#